data_AF-A0A371D5A2-F1
#
_entry.id   AF-A0A371D5A2-F1
#
_cell.length_a   1.000
_cell.length_b   1.000
_cell.length_c   1.000
_cell.angle_alpha   90.00
_cell.angle_beta   90.00
_cell.angle_gamma   90.00
#
_symmetry.space_group_name_H-M   'P 1'
#
loop_
_entity.id
_entity.type
_entity.pdbx_description
1 polymer ?
#
loop_
_entity_poly.entity_id
_entity_poly.type
_entity_poly.pdbx_seq_one_letter_code
_entity_poly.pdbx_strand_id
1 'polypeptide(L)'
;MQANTATVPPTAPPAAPTHHPSYYFQECDVVFLVGNTLYCLPIGTQTGSSDQNPIPVPNVTSEEFDRFLDYQLRHIVPRGNQEALTSILKVAHFLQFDEAQQMARQALEQLPNFDHVTKLILGLRTNIPDWVTAAFGALALSASERTLTWPESELLGFGPYRALMEARWEIVMHRRRLAYSFPEMASHAASCLDNFDCEWGWKTEWKAKVAMYLIHPDTPVLGMQVLTLLEATEMRDVNDECRTKMVNTIRRSGMLVYEDTVIERALATLIPPTLSPRC
;
A
#
# COMPACT_ATOMS: atom_id res chain seq x y z
N MET A 1 57.18 -7.37 -13.01
CA MET A 1 55.71 -7.44 -13.11
C MET A 1 55.28 -6.46 -14.19
N GLN A 2 55.08 -6.95 -15.42
CA GLN A 2 54.62 -6.14 -16.54
C GLN A 2 53.09 -6.13 -16.54
N ALA A 3 52.50 -4.94 -16.47
CA ALA A 3 51.06 -4.74 -16.49
C ALA A 3 50.53 -4.93 -17.91
N ASN A 4 49.67 -5.93 -18.07
CA ASN A 4 49.00 -6.26 -19.32
C ASN A 4 47.87 -5.23 -19.55
N THR A 5 48.06 -4.30 -20.47
CA THR A 5 47.03 -3.36 -20.92
C THR A 5 46.20 -4.04 -22.00
N ALA A 6 45.16 -4.76 -21.58
CA ALA A 6 44.16 -5.30 -22.48
C ALA A 6 43.38 -4.14 -23.10
N THR A 7 43.58 -3.91 -24.40
CA THR A 7 42.83 -2.96 -25.21
C THR A 7 41.41 -3.50 -25.37
N VAL A 8 40.43 -2.86 -24.74
CA VAL A 8 39.01 -3.17 -24.94
C VAL A 8 38.66 -2.80 -26.39
N PRO A 9 38.11 -3.73 -27.20
CA PRO A 9 37.73 -3.44 -28.57
C PRO A 9 36.59 -2.41 -28.61
N PRO A 10 36.56 -1.53 -29.62
CA PRO A 10 35.51 -0.52 -29.76
C PRO A 10 34.15 -1.21 -29.89
N THR A 11 33.25 -0.91 -28.97
CA THR A 11 31.86 -1.36 -28.98
C THR A 11 31.20 -0.88 -30.28
N ALA A 12 30.55 -1.78 -31.02
CA ALA A 12 29.86 -1.45 -32.25
C ALA A 12 28.84 -0.31 -32.01
N PRO A 13 28.66 0.62 -32.97
CA PRO A 13 27.70 1.69 -32.83
C PRO A 13 26.30 1.11 -32.62
N PRO A 14 25.48 1.71 -31.73
CA PRO A 14 24.12 1.25 -31.48
C PRO A 14 23.32 1.22 -32.78
N ALA A 15 22.54 0.16 -32.97
CA ALA A 15 21.65 0.03 -34.13
C ALA A 15 20.69 1.22 -34.19
N ALA A 16 20.41 1.70 -35.40
CA ALA A 16 19.46 2.80 -35.57
C ALA A 16 18.06 2.40 -35.04
N PRO A 17 17.28 3.34 -34.49
CA PRO A 17 15.90 3.09 -34.09
C PRO A 17 15.03 2.63 -35.27
N THR A 18 14.07 1.74 -35.02
CA THR A 18 13.14 1.24 -36.04
C THR A 18 11.74 1.79 -35.81
N HIS A 19 10.99 2.06 -36.88
CA HIS A 19 9.60 2.51 -36.79
C HIS A 19 8.67 1.40 -36.31
N HIS A 20 7.70 1.74 -35.44
CA HIS A 20 6.69 0.80 -34.98
C HIS A 20 5.73 0.44 -36.12
N PRO A 21 5.45 -0.85 -36.40
CA PRO A 21 4.64 -1.25 -37.56
C PRO A 21 3.19 -0.76 -37.52
N SER A 22 2.63 -0.55 -36.33
CA SER A 22 1.20 -0.23 -36.14
C SER A 22 0.93 1.18 -35.61
N TYR A 23 1.96 1.85 -35.08
CA TYR A 23 1.84 3.11 -34.32
C TYR A 23 2.85 4.16 -34.79
N TYR A 24 3.18 4.12 -36.07
CA TYR A 24 3.98 5.14 -36.74
C TYR A 24 3.16 5.73 -37.90
N PHE A 25 2.40 6.79 -37.60
CA PHE A 25 1.56 7.47 -38.58
C PHE A 25 2.38 8.46 -39.42
N GLN A 26 2.13 8.55 -40.73
CA GLN A 26 2.85 9.48 -41.62
C GLN A 26 2.53 10.95 -41.31
N GLU A 27 1.30 11.22 -40.89
CA GLU A 27 0.82 12.53 -40.47
C GLU A 27 0.71 12.50 -38.94
N CYS A 28 1.79 12.85 -38.26
CA CYS A 28 1.87 12.85 -36.80
C CYS A 28 2.59 14.10 -36.30
N ASP A 29 2.28 14.50 -35.06
CA ASP A 29 2.85 15.71 -34.45
C ASP A 29 3.99 15.38 -33.47
N VAL A 30 4.01 14.15 -32.95
CA VAL A 30 4.90 13.74 -31.85
C VAL A 30 5.49 12.36 -32.11
N VAL A 31 6.81 12.26 -31.96
CA VAL A 31 7.59 11.03 -32.04
C VAL A 31 8.10 10.64 -30.66
N PHE A 32 7.77 9.43 -30.20
CA PHE A 32 8.28 8.82 -28.98
C PHE A 32 9.32 7.76 -29.30
N LEU A 33 10.35 7.65 -28.47
CA LEU A 33 11.34 6.57 -28.52
C LEU A 33 11.18 5.69 -27.27
N VAL A 34 10.74 4.45 -27.47
CA VAL A 34 10.59 3.43 -26.42
C VAL A 34 11.57 2.30 -26.73
N GLY A 35 12.58 2.10 -25.88
CA GLY A 35 13.68 1.18 -26.18
C GLY A 35 14.43 1.59 -27.45
N ASN A 36 14.31 0.78 -28.52
CA ASN A 36 14.85 1.09 -29.86
C ASN A 36 13.75 1.27 -30.92
N THR A 37 12.52 1.59 -30.49
CA THR A 37 11.36 1.67 -31.37
C THR A 37 10.76 3.07 -31.35
N LEU A 38 10.54 3.63 -32.54
CA LEU A 38 9.92 4.95 -32.74
C LEU A 38 8.42 4.79 -32.95
N TYR A 39 7.64 5.62 -32.25
CA TYR A 39 6.19 5.75 -32.38
C TYR A 39 5.89 7.16 -32.86
N CYS A 40 5.03 7.34 -33.85
CA CYS A 40 4.67 8.65 -34.40
C CYS A 40 3.16 8.79 -34.25
N LEU A 41 2.70 9.70 -33.40
CA LEU A 41 1.30 9.77 -32.93
C LEU A 41 0.68 11.19 -33.13
N PRO A 42 -0.60 11.29 -33.53
CA PRO A 42 -1.29 12.57 -33.72
C PRO A 42 -1.89 13.08 -32.40
N ILE A 43 -1.06 13.26 -31.37
CA ILE A 43 -1.50 13.63 -30.00
C ILE A 43 -0.95 14.99 -29.54
N GLY A 44 -0.63 15.88 -30.48
CA GLY A 44 -0.60 17.33 -30.26
C GLY A 44 0.26 17.82 -29.09
N THR A 45 1.57 17.65 -29.17
CA THR A 45 2.52 18.43 -28.35
C THR A 45 3.66 18.96 -29.23
N GLN A 46 4.27 20.11 -28.87
CA GLN A 46 5.32 20.75 -29.70
C GLN A 46 6.70 20.08 -29.56
N THR A 47 6.85 19.05 -28.72
CA THR A 47 8.13 18.39 -28.42
C THR A 47 8.17 17.01 -29.08
N GLY A 48 9.35 16.54 -29.51
CA GLY A 48 9.44 15.24 -30.19
C GLY A 48 9.10 15.27 -31.68
N SER A 49 9.29 16.38 -32.40
CA SER A 49 8.75 16.55 -33.76
C SER A 49 9.45 15.76 -34.86
N SER A 50 10.46 14.94 -34.56
CA SER A 50 11.13 14.11 -35.57
C SER A 50 11.84 12.87 -35.01
N ASP A 51 12.16 11.93 -35.90
CA ASP A 51 12.97 10.73 -35.61
C ASP A 51 14.36 11.04 -35.05
N GLN A 52 14.92 12.20 -35.38
CA GLN A 52 16.24 12.64 -34.92
C GLN A 52 16.19 13.27 -33.53
N ASN A 53 15.00 13.67 -33.06
CA ASN A 53 14.79 14.24 -31.75
C ASN A 53 13.47 13.75 -31.13
N PRO A 54 13.33 12.44 -30.87
CA PRO A 54 12.11 11.87 -30.29
C PRO A 54 12.06 12.13 -28.78
N ILE A 55 10.88 12.02 -28.18
CA ILE A 55 10.72 12.01 -26.72
C ILE A 55 11.10 10.63 -26.19
N PRO A 56 12.18 10.47 -25.41
CA PRO A 56 12.53 9.19 -24.82
C PRO A 56 11.54 8.84 -23.70
N VAL A 57 11.03 7.61 -23.71
CA VAL A 57 10.21 7.03 -22.64
C VAL A 57 11.06 5.99 -21.90
N PRO A 58 11.81 6.39 -20.86
CA PRO A 58 12.68 5.48 -20.14
C PRO A 58 11.88 4.47 -19.31
N ASN A 59 12.44 3.28 -19.10
CA ASN A 59 11.88 2.24 -18.21
C ASN A 59 10.47 1.74 -18.59
N VAL A 60 10.11 1.88 -19.86
CA VAL A 60 8.89 1.34 -20.46
C VAL A 60 9.29 0.47 -21.64
N THR A 61 8.70 -0.72 -21.77
CA THR A 61 8.91 -1.59 -22.93
C THR A 61 7.95 -1.22 -24.07
N SER A 62 8.29 -1.61 -25.31
CA SER A 62 7.39 -1.44 -26.45
C SER A 62 6.01 -2.08 -26.20
N GLU A 63 5.98 -3.27 -25.60
CA GLU A 63 4.73 -3.95 -25.27
C GLU A 63 3.88 -3.19 -24.23
N GLU A 64 4.52 -2.59 -23.21
CA GLU A 64 3.80 -1.75 -22.24
C GLU A 64 3.20 -0.51 -22.90
N PHE A 65 3.93 0.09 -23.83
CA PHE A 65 3.49 1.27 -24.59
C PHE A 65 2.36 0.92 -25.56
N ASP A 66 2.44 -0.23 -26.24
CA ASP A 66 1.39 -0.73 -27.12
C ASP A 66 0.07 -0.93 -26.39
N ARG A 67 0.10 -1.52 -25.19
CA ARG A 67 -1.10 -1.69 -24.35
C ARG A 67 -1.73 -0.35 -23.99
N PHE A 68 -0.92 0.68 -23.73
CA PHE A 68 -1.40 2.03 -23.51
C PHE A 68 -2.03 2.62 -24.78
N LEU A 69 -1.41 2.46 -25.96
CA LEU A 69 -1.93 2.98 -27.22
C LEU A 69 -3.20 2.25 -27.69
N ASP A 70 -3.32 0.94 -27.45
CA ASP A 70 -4.54 0.19 -27.69
C ASP A 70 -5.73 0.77 -26.89
N TYR A 71 -5.48 1.21 -25.65
CA TYR A 71 -6.48 1.96 -24.91
C TYR A 71 -6.68 3.37 -25.47
N GLN A 72 -5.61 4.15 -25.61
CA GLN A 72 -5.70 5.58 -25.90
C GLN A 72 -6.29 5.88 -27.29
N LEU A 73 -6.00 5.04 -28.28
CA LEU A 73 -6.42 5.25 -29.68
C LEU A 73 -7.63 4.39 -30.07
N ARG A 74 -7.80 3.21 -29.45
CA ARG A 74 -8.84 2.24 -29.81
C ARG A 74 -9.85 1.97 -28.69
N HIS A 75 -9.65 2.56 -27.52
CA HIS A 75 -10.48 2.37 -26.32
C HIS A 75 -10.61 0.89 -25.90
N ILE A 76 -9.57 0.09 -26.15
CA ILE A 76 -9.53 -1.32 -25.77
C ILE A 76 -9.07 -1.43 -24.32
N VAL A 77 -9.95 -1.88 -23.43
CA VAL A 77 -9.64 -2.12 -22.02
C VAL A 77 -9.32 -3.60 -21.79
N PRO A 78 -8.11 -3.95 -21.29
CA PRO A 78 -7.71 -5.33 -21.07
C PRO A 78 -8.37 -5.89 -19.79
N ARG A 79 -9.60 -6.40 -19.94
CA ARG A 79 -10.40 -6.95 -18.83
C ARG A 79 -9.71 -8.16 -18.19
N GLY A 80 -9.62 -8.18 -16.87
CA GLY A 80 -9.08 -9.32 -16.13
C GLY A 80 -7.56 -9.49 -16.20
N ASN A 81 -6.83 -8.59 -16.87
CA ASN A 81 -5.38 -8.69 -17.01
C ASN A 81 -4.68 -7.60 -16.18
N GLN A 82 -4.22 -7.98 -14.98
CA GLN A 82 -3.52 -7.09 -14.06
C GLN A 82 -2.24 -6.50 -14.65
N GLU A 83 -1.47 -7.30 -15.39
CA GLU A 83 -0.21 -6.87 -15.97
C GLU A 83 -0.45 -5.78 -17.01
N ALA A 84 -1.42 -5.99 -17.90
CA ALA A 84 -1.75 -5.02 -18.94
C ALA A 84 -2.32 -3.72 -18.36
N LEU A 85 -3.21 -3.81 -17.36
CA LEU A 85 -3.71 -2.62 -16.66
C LEU A 85 -2.60 -1.88 -15.90
N THR A 86 -1.65 -2.61 -15.33
CA THR A 86 -0.46 -2.02 -14.69
C THR A 86 0.41 -1.28 -15.71
N SER A 87 0.63 -1.86 -16.90
CA SER A 87 1.33 -1.19 -18.00
C SER A 87 0.65 0.12 -18.38
N ILE A 88 -0.68 0.09 -18.58
CA ILE A 88 -1.46 1.29 -18.91
C ILE A 88 -1.31 2.34 -17.82
N LEU A 89 -1.47 1.96 -16.54
CA LEU A 89 -1.35 2.90 -15.42
C LEU A 89 0.04 3.53 -15.35
N LYS A 90 1.11 2.74 -15.49
CA LYS A 90 2.49 3.23 -15.47
C LYS A 90 2.75 4.24 -16.59
N VAL A 91 2.39 3.90 -17.83
CA VAL A 91 2.61 4.75 -19.00
C VAL A 91 1.75 6.00 -18.93
N ALA A 92 0.48 5.87 -18.55
CA ALA A 92 -0.44 7.00 -18.39
C ALA A 92 0.02 7.95 -17.27
N HIS A 93 0.58 7.43 -16.18
CA HIS A 93 1.19 8.25 -15.12
C HIS A 93 2.40 9.03 -15.64
N PHE A 94 3.33 8.35 -16.33
CA PHE A 94 4.50 8.98 -16.90
C PHE A 94 4.16 10.09 -17.90
N LEU A 95 3.16 9.85 -18.76
CA LEU A 95 2.72 10.80 -19.78
C LEU A 95 1.67 11.82 -19.27
N GLN A 96 1.23 11.74 -18.01
CA GLN A 96 0.21 12.61 -17.43
C GLN A 96 -1.16 12.54 -18.13
N PHE A 97 -1.57 11.34 -18.57
CA PHE A 97 -2.90 11.08 -19.14
C PHE A 97 -3.89 10.66 -18.04
N ASP A 98 -4.57 11.63 -17.43
CA ASP A 98 -5.43 11.42 -16.27
C ASP A 98 -6.59 10.45 -16.52
N GLU A 99 -7.22 10.50 -17.70
CA GLU A 99 -8.34 9.61 -18.05
C GLU A 99 -7.88 8.13 -18.11
N ALA A 100 -6.73 7.88 -18.73
CA ALA A 100 -6.15 6.54 -18.80
C ALA A 100 -5.70 6.04 -17.42
N GLN A 101 -5.15 6.92 -16.57
CA GLN A 101 -4.82 6.59 -15.18
C GLN A 101 -6.08 6.22 -14.39
N GLN A 102 -7.14 7.02 -14.49
CA GLN A 102 -8.39 6.77 -13.76
C GLN A 102 -9.05 5.46 -14.20
N MET A 103 -9.10 5.20 -15.52
CA MET A 103 -9.61 3.96 -16.07
C MET A 103 -8.82 2.75 -15.54
N ALA A 104 -7.49 2.78 -15.66
CA ALA A 104 -6.65 1.67 -15.22
C ALA A 104 -6.77 1.45 -13.71
N ARG A 105 -6.84 2.52 -12.90
CA ARG A 105 -7.09 2.47 -11.46
C ARG A 105 -8.39 1.74 -11.15
N GLN A 106 -9.50 2.16 -11.75
CA GLN A 106 -10.81 1.55 -11.53
C GLN A 106 -10.83 0.08 -11.95
N ALA A 107 -10.27 -0.24 -13.12
CA ALA A 107 -10.21 -1.59 -13.63
C ALA A 107 -9.38 -2.52 -12.74
N LEU A 108 -8.24 -2.04 -12.21
CA LEU A 108 -7.42 -2.78 -11.24
C LEU A 108 -8.17 -3.05 -9.93
N GLU A 109 -8.91 -2.07 -9.40
CA GLU A 109 -9.69 -2.23 -8.18
C GLU A 109 -10.82 -3.27 -8.29
N GLN A 110 -11.31 -3.55 -9.51
CA GLN A 110 -12.30 -4.59 -9.76
C GLN A 110 -11.71 -6.00 -9.91
N LEU A 111 -10.38 -6.13 -9.95
CA LEU A 111 -9.75 -7.44 -10.09
C LEU A 111 -9.76 -8.22 -8.76
N PRO A 112 -10.17 -9.50 -8.77
CA PRO A 112 -10.20 -10.32 -7.55
C PRO A 112 -8.78 -10.63 -7.02
N ASN A 113 -7.76 -10.56 -7.87
CA ASN A 113 -6.36 -10.84 -7.54
C ASN A 113 -5.53 -9.58 -7.25
N PHE A 114 -6.14 -8.39 -7.19
CA PHE A 114 -5.41 -7.17 -6.89
C PHE A 114 -5.09 -7.03 -5.40
N ASP A 115 -4.00 -7.69 -5.00
CA ASP A 115 -3.61 -7.81 -3.60
C ASP A 115 -2.99 -6.53 -3.02
N HIS A 116 -2.99 -6.43 -1.69
CA HIS A 116 -2.49 -5.25 -0.97
C HIS A 116 -1.00 -4.95 -1.22
N VAL A 117 -0.13 -5.94 -1.44
CA VAL A 117 1.28 -5.69 -1.75
C VAL A 117 1.42 -5.06 -3.12
N THR A 118 0.76 -5.61 -4.14
CA THR A 118 0.72 -5.00 -5.48
C THR A 118 0.14 -3.58 -5.41
N LYS A 119 -0.99 -3.39 -4.71
CA LYS A 119 -1.62 -2.07 -4.54
C LYS A 119 -0.70 -1.06 -3.86
N LEU A 120 0.05 -1.46 -2.83
CA LEU A 120 1.03 -0.59 -2.16
C LEU A 120 2.16 -0.19 -3.11
N ILE A 121 2.75 -1.16 -3.82
CA ILE A 121 3.85 -0.91 -4.76
C ILE A 121 3.40 0.05 -5.87
N LEU A 122 2.23 -0.20 -6.47
CA LEU A 122 1.71 0.68 -7.52
C LEU A 122 1.36 2.06 -6.97
N GLY A 123 0.70 2.14 -5.80
CA GLY A 123 0.34 3.41 -5.18
C GLY A 123 1.55 4.30 -4.91
N LEU A 124 2.65 3.73 -4.44
CA LEU A 124 3.91 4.47 -4.24
C LEU A 124 4.55 4.92 -5.55
N ARG A 125 4.57 4.06 -6.58
CA ARG A 125 5.21 4.35 -7.88
C ARG A 125 4.42 5.30 -8.77
N THR A 126 3.12 5.37 -8.58
CA THR A 126 2.19 6.17 -9.40
C THR A 126 1.58 7.33 -8.60
N ASN A 127 2.06 7.55 -7.38
CA ASN A 127 1.61 8.61 -6.48
C ASN A 127 0.08 8.63 -6.28
N ILE A 128 -0.48 7.48 -5.88
CA ILE A 128 -1.91 7.33 -5.54
C ILE A 128 -2.02 7.14 -4.02
N PRO A 129 -2.21 8.21 -3.22
CA PRO A 129 -2.15 8.15 -1.76
C PRO A 129 -3.18 7.20 -1.15
N ASP A 130 -4.40 7.14 -1.71
CA ASP A 130 -5.46 6.27 -1.20
C ASP A 130 -5.05 4.79 -1.24
N TRP A 131 -4.35 4.38 -2.30
CA TRP A 131 -3.82 3.02 -2.43
C TRP A 131 -2.74 2.75 -1.41
N VAL A 132 -1.84 3.70 -1.18
CA VAL A 132 -0.77 3.57 -0.19
C VAL A 132 -1.38 3.44 1.21
N THR A 133 -2.28 4.33 1.60
CA THR A 133 -2.95 4.32 2.91
C THR A 133 -3.69 3.02 3.15
N ALA A 134 -4.59 2.64 2.23
CA ALA A 134 -5.41 1.44 2.38
C ALA A 134 -4.58 0.16 2.42
N ALA A 135 -3.61 0.04 1.49
CA ALA A 135 -2.80 -1.16 1.39
C ALA A 135 -1.78 -1.29 2.54
N PHE A 136 -1.12 -0.20 2.92
CA PHE A 136 -0.18 -0.19 4.04
C PHE A 136 -0.90 -0.55 5.34
N GLY A 137 -2.06 0.06 5.61
CA GLY A 137 -2.85 -0.24 6.81
C GLY A 137 -3.25 -1.72 6.88
N ALA A 138 -3.78 -2.27 5.77
CA ALA A 138 -4.13 -3.69 5.70
C ALA A 138 -2.91 -4.60 5.96
N LEU A 139 -1.76 -4.31 5.33
CA LEU A 139 -0.54 -5.08 5.50
C LEU A 139 0.09 -4.95 6.89
N ALA A 140 -0.01 -3.79 7.52
CA ALA A 140 0.51 -3.55 8.86
C ALA A 140 -0.31 -4.31 9.91
N LEU A 141 -1.63 -4.38 9.74
CA LEU A 141 -2.54 -5.09 10.63
C LEU A 141 -2.51 -6.61 10.42
N SER A 142 -2.17 -7.09 9.21
CA SER A 142 -2.03 -8.52 8.88
C SER A 142 -0.67 -9.13 9.30
N ALA A 143 -0.02 -8.58 10.32
CA ALA A 143 1.39 -8.83 10.66
C ALA A 143 1.76 -10.31 10.84
N SER A 144 0.80 -11.16 11.20
CA SER A 144 1.01 -12.59 11.44
C SER A 144 0.67 -13.50 10.25
N GLU A 145 -0.07 -13.03 9.26
CA GLU A 145 -0.65 -13.87 8.20
C GLU A 145 0.24 -13.99 6.95
N ARG A 146 1.08 -12.97 6.66
CA ARG A 146 1.89 -12.96 5.44
C ARG A 146 3.20 -12.19 5.59
N THR A 147 4.30 -12.88 5.29
CA THR A 147 5.62 -12.28 5.06
C THR A 147 5.74 -11.89 3.59
N LEU A 148 6.33 -10.73 3.31
CA LEU A 148 6.64 -10.33 1.94
C LEU A 148 7.70 -11.27 1.37
N THR A 149 7.54 -11.66 0.12
CA THR A 149 8.59 -12.41 -0.59
C THR A 149 9.80 -11.51 -0.86
N TRP A 150 10.95 -12.11 -1.18
CA TRP A 150 12.13 -11.34 -1.55
C TRP A 150 11.88 -10.44 -2.77
N PRO A 151 11.30 -10.92 -3.89
CA PRO A 151 10.96 -10.06 -5.03
C PRO A 151 10.02 -8.91 -4.67
N GLU A 152 9.01 -9.15 -3.83
CA GLU A 152 8.11 -8.09 -3.37
C GLU A 152 8.85 -7.03 -2.55
N SER A 153 9.77 -7.45 -1.70
CA SER A 153 10.59 -6.57 -0.86
C SER A 153 11.53 -5.71 -1.70
N GLU A 154 12.14 -6.29 -2.75
CA GLU A 154 12.96 -5.55 -3.71
C GLU A 154 12.14 -4.52 -4.49
N LEU A 155 10.94 -4.89 -4.94
CA LEU A 155 10.07 -3.98 -5.69
C LEU A 155 9.51 -2.85 -4.83
N LEU A 156 9.20 -3.12 -3.57
CA LEU A 156 8.72 -2.14 -2.60
C LEU A 156 9.82 -1.13 -2.21
N GLY A 157 11.08 -1.58 -2.19
CA GLY A 157 12.22 -0.77 -1.81
C GLY A 157 12.41 -0.67 -0.28
N PHE A 158 13.63 -0.31 0.12
CA PHE A 158 14.04 -0.38 1.53
C PHE A 158 13.23 0.52 2.47
N GLY A 159 12.93 1.76 2.07
CA GLY A 159 12.20 2.72 2.91
C GLY A 159 10.80 2.23 3.30
N PRO A 160 9.91 1.99 2.32
CA PRO A 160 8.57 1.49 2.61
C PRO A 160 8.56 0.10 3.26
N TYR A 161 9.50 -0.79 2.88
CA TYR A 161 9.67 -2.08 3.55
C TYR A 161 9.99 -1.92 5.04
N ARG A 162 10.98 -1.09 5.38
CA ARG A 162 11.37 -0.83 6.76
C ARG A 162 10.22 -0.25 7.57
N ALA A 163 9.53 0.77 7.04
CA ALA A 163 8.39 1.39 7.71
C ALA A 163 7.27 0.37 8.00
N LEU A 164 7.00 -0.53 7.05
CA LEU A 164 6.02 -1.61 7.25
C LEU A 164 6.46 -2.59 8.34
N MET A 165 7.73 -3.01 8.35
CA MET A 165 8.24 -3.95 9.35
C MET A 165 8.26 -3.33 10.76
N GLU A 166 8.66 -2.06 10.88
CA GLU A 166 8.63 -1.32 12.15
C GLU A 166 7.20 -1.17 12.66
N ALA A 167 6.25 -0.77 11.80
CA ALA A 167 4.84 -0.67 12.17
C ALA A 167 4.27 -2.01 12.66
N ARG A 168 4.53 -3.11 11.92
CA ARG A 168 4.11 -4.47 12.32
C ARG A 168 4.68 -4.85 13.68
N TRP A 169 5.97 -4.63 13.89
CA TRP A 169 6.62 -4.94 15.17
C TRP A 169 5.99 -4.15 16.32
N GLU A 170 5.75 -2.85 16.13
CA GLU A 170 5.14 -2.00 17.16
C GLU A 170 3.71 -2.43 17.50
N ILE A 171 2.89 -2.77 16.49
CA ILE A 171 1.53 -3.28 16.68
C ILE A 171 1.55 -4.59 17.48
N VAL A 172 2.40 -5.54 17.10
CA VAL A 172 2.53 -6.82 17.81
C VAL A 172 2.99 -6.61 19.26
N MET A 173 3.97 -5.74 19.48
CA MET A 173 4.44 -5.41 20.83
C MET A 173 3.38 -4.72 21.65
N HIS A 174 2.60 -3.82 21.04
CA HIS A 174 1.46 -3.16 21.69
C HIS A 174 0.39 -4.16 22.13
N ARG A 175 -0.05 -5.05 21.23
CA ARG A 175 -1.01 -6.12 21.53
C ARG A 175 -0.52 -7.03 22.65
N ARG A 176 0.75 -7.42 22.62
CA ARG A 176 1.37 -8.20 23.70
C ARG A 176 1.33 -7.45 25.03
N ARG A 177 1.68 -6.16 25.05
CA ARG A 177 1.56 -5.35 26.27
C ARG A 177 0.12 -5.37 26.79
N LEU A 178 -0.86 -5.07 25.96
CA LEU A 178 -2.28 -5.12 26.33
C LEU A 178 -2.74 -6.50 26.84
N ALA A 179 -2.22 -7.59 26.27
CA ALA A 179 -2.54 -8.93 26.72
C ALA A 179 -1.96 -9.23 28.12
N TYR A 180 -0.74 -8.75 28.40
CA TYR A 180 -0.10 -8.92 29.71
C TYR A 180 -0.57 -7.92 30.77
N SER A 181 -0.80 -6.67 30.40
CA SER A 181 -1.28 -5.59 31.26
C SER A 181 -2.77 -5.38 31.06
N PHE A 182 -3.58 -5.84 32.01
CA PHE A 182 -5.01 -5.54 32.02
C PHE A 182 -5.25 -4.10 32.54
N PRO A 183 -6.28 -3.40 32.04
CA PRO A 183 -6.67 -2.10 32.59
C PRO A 183 -7.13 -2.25 34.04
N GLU A 184 -6.56 -1.47 34.96
CA GLU A 184 -6.97 -1.45 36.36
C GLU A 184 -8.34 -0.82 36.55
N MET A 185 -9.13 -1.36 37.48
CA MET A 185 -10.46 -0.82 37.77
C MET A 185 -10.34 0.46 38.60
N ALA A 186 -10.42 1.61 37.93
CA ALA A 186 -10.24 2.91 38.57
C ALA A 186 -11.35 3.24 39.59
N SER A 187 -12.57 2.73 39.37
CA SER A 187 -13.69 2.91 40.31
C SER A 187 -14.80 1.88 40.08
N HIS A 188 -15.48 1.50 41.16
CA HIS A 188 -16.65 0.63 41.11
C HIS A 188 -17.94 1.44 40.95
N ALA A 189 -19.01 0.79 40.49
CA ALA A 189 -20.35 1.32 40.54
C ALA A 189 -20.90 1.27 41.97
N ALA A 190 -21.86 2.15 42.28
CA ALA A 190 -22.52 2.13 43.60
C ALA A 190 -23.34 0.84 43.81
N SER A 191 -23.74 0.18 42.71
CA SER A 191 -24.42 -1.11 42.69
C SER A 191 -23.48 -2.32 42.90
N CYS A 192 -22.16 -2.10 42.99
CA CYS A 192 -21.19 -3.17 43.17
C CYS A 192 -21.20 -3.66 44.62
N LEU A 193 -21.56 -4.93 44.83
CA LEU A 193 -21.69 -5.51 46.17
C LEU A 193 -20.33 -5.95 46.75
N ASP A 194 -19.43 -6.43 45.89
CA ASP A 194 -18.08 -6.86 46.26
C ASP A 194 -17.07 -6.31 45.26
N ASN A 195 -16.22 -5.38 45.72
CA ASN A 195 -15.22 -4.77 44.88
C ASN A 195 -14.06 -5.73 44.56
N PHE A 196 -13.70 -6.59 45.51
CA PHE A 196 -12.57 -7.50 45.35
C PHE A 196 -12.91 -8.56 44.31
N ASP A 197 -14.05 -9.22 44.43
CA ASP A 197 -14.49 -10.24 43.47
C ASP A 197 -14.73 -9.62 42.10
N CYS A 198 -15.30 -8.42 42.03
CA CYS A 198 -15.51 -7.71 40.76
C CYS A 198 -14.19 -7.38 40.04
N GLU A 199 -13.17 -6.94 40.78
CA GLU A 199 -11.85 -6.65 40.21
C GLU A 199 -11.14 -7.93 39.79
N TRP A 200 -11.23 -8.99 40.60
CA TRP A 200 -10.66 -10.29 40.29
C TRP A 200 -11.31 -10.95 39.06
N GLY A 201 -12.64 -10.88 38.97
CA GLY A 201 -13.43 -11.31 37.82
C GLY A 201 -12.97 -10.60 36.54
N TRP A 202 -12.81 -9.27 36.59
CA TRP A 202 -12.33 -8.48 35.47
C TRP A 202 -10.94 -8.93 35.00
N LYS A 203 -9.98 -9.10 35.94
CA LYS A 203 -8.63 -9.56 35.63
C LYS A 203 -8.63 -10.96 34.99
N THR A 204 -9.46 -11.84 35.53
CA THR A 204 -9.56 -13.24 35.08
C THR A 204 -10.17 -13.32 33.69
N GLU A 205 -11.29 -12.62 33.47
CA GLU A 205 -12.01 -12.60 32.19
C GLU A 205 -11.21 -11.86 31.10
N TRP A 206 -10.47 -10.79 31.44
CA TRP A 206 -9.53 -10.15 30.51
C TRP A 206 -8.49 -11.13 29.99
N LYS A 207 -7.83 -11.86 30.89
CA LYS A 207 -6.80 -12.84 30.53
C LYS A 207 -7.38 -14.01 29.73
N ALA A 208 -8.54 -14.53 30.14
CA ALA A 208 -9.13 -15.70 29.53
C ALA A 208 -9.73 -15.41 28.14
N LYS A 209 -10.32 -14.22 27.95
CA LYS A 209 -11.03 -13.86 26.72
C LYS A 209 -10.23 -12.87 25.89
N VAL A 210 -10.03 -11.64 26.39
CA VAL A 210 -9.49 -10.52 25.61
C VAL A 210 -8.04 -10.75 25.19
N ALA A 211 -7.18 -11.13 26.14
CA ALA A 211 -5.76 -11.33 25.87
C ALA A 211 -5.53 -12.38 24.79
N MET A 212 -6.30 -13.47 24.80
CA MET A 212 -6.22 -14.55 23.80
C MET A 212 -6.55 -14.06 22.39
N TYR A 213 -7.54 -13.17 22.24
CA TYR A 213 -7.88 -12.58 20.94
C TYR A 213 -6.87 -11.55 20.46
N LEU A 214 -6.25 -10.78 21.36
CA LEU A 214 -5.24 -9.79 21.01
C LEU A 214 -3.96 -10.42 20.43
N ILE A 215 -3.55 -11.57 20.94
CA ILE A 215 -2.29 -12.23 20.55
C ILE A 215 -2.49 -13.51 19.75
N HIS A 216 -3.72 -13.76 19.25
CA HIS A 216 -3.99 -14.93 18.43
C HIS A 216 -3.05 -14.94 17.21
N PRO A 217 -2.36 -16.04 16.91
CA PRO A 217 -1.42 -16.11 15.78
C PRO A 217 -2.13 -15.87 14.44
N ASP A 218 -3.27 -16.51 14.20
CA ASP A 218 -3.92 -16.45 12.88
C ASP A 218 -5.02 -15.39 12.74
N THR A 219 -5.77 -15.09 13.81
CA THR A 219 -6.93 -14.18 13.75
C THR A 219 -6.90 -13.14 14.89
N PRO A 220 -5.85 -12.31 14.96
CA PRO A 220 -5.78 -11.30 16.00
C PRO A 220 -6.89 -10.26 15.82
N VAL A 221 -7.62 -9.97 16.89
CA VAL A 221 -8.71 -8.99 16.88
C VAL A 221 -8.11 -7.59 16.95
N LEU A 222 -8.57 -6.68 16.08
CA LEU A 222 -8.11 -5.29 16.05
C LEU A 222 -8.51 -4.57 17.34
N GLY A 223 -7.74 -3.58 17.77
CA GLY A 223 -8.02 -2.86 19.02
C GLY A 223 -9.45 -2.31 19.09
N MET A 224 -9.97 -1.72 18.01
CA MET A 224 -11.37 -1.26 17.96
C MET A 224 -12.40 -2.39 18.06
N GLN A 225 -12.12 -3.56 17.50
CA GLN A 225 -12.99 -4.72 17.59
C GLN A 225 -13.00 -5.32 19.01
N VAL A 226 -11.92 -5.14 19.78
CA VAL A 226 -11.89 -5.52 21.20
C VAL A 226 -12.90 -4.74 22.02
N LEU A 227 -13.17 -3.46 21.71
CA LEU A 227 -14.23 -2.71 22.38
C LEU A 227 -15.60 -3.36 22.14
N THR A 228 -15.91 -3.68 20.89
CA THR A 228 -17.16 -4.36 20.52
C THR A 228 -17.26 -5.72 21.21
N LEU A 229 -16.16 -6.48 21.27
CA LEU A 229 -16.10 -7.75 21.97
C LEU A 229 -16.39 -7.58 23.46
N LEU A 230 -15.75 -6.62 24.11
CA LEU A 230 -15.95 -6.34 25.55
C LEU A 230 -17.39 -5.95 25.87
N GLU A 231 -18.05 -5.20 24.99
CA GLU A 231 -19.45 -4.79 25.16
C GLU A 231 -20.43 -5.95 24.98
N ALA A 232 -20.16 -6.84 24.02
CA ALA A 232 -21.01 -8.00 23.75
C ALA A 232 -20.76 -9.18 24.71
N THR A 233 -19.60 -9.25 25.35
CA THR A 233 -19.19 -10.40 26.16
C THR A 233 -19.73 -10.29 27.57
N GLU A 234 -20.47 -11.31 28.01
CA GLU A 234 -20.79 -11.51 29.42
C GLU A 234 -19.50 -11.85 30.19
N MET A 235 -19.23 -11.09 31.26
CA MET A 235 -18.09 -11.30 32.13
C MET A 235 -18.58 -11.85 33.46
N ARG A 236 -18.15 -13.07 33.78
CA ARG A 236 -18.51 -13.71 35.05
C ARG A 236 -17.84 -12.97 36.19
N ASP A 237 -18.58 -12.85 37.29
CA ASP A 237 -18.11 -12.21 38.52
C ASP A 237 -17.70 -10.75 38.33
N VAL A 238 -18.22 -10.07 37.31
CA VAL A 238 -18.06 -8.62 37.09
C VAL A 238 -19.42 -7.96 37.06
N ASN A 239 -19.65 -6.98 37.93
CA ASN A 239 -20.86 -6.18 37.89
C ASN A 239 -21.00 -5.44 36.55
N ASP A 240 -22.18 -5.47 35.93
CA ASP A 240 -22.43 -4.92 34.59
C ASP A 240 -22.16 -3.41 34.47
N GLU A 241 -22.47 -2.64 35.51
CA GLU A 241 -22.18 -1.20 35.54
C GLU A 241 -20.67 -0.94 35.68
N CYS A 242 -19.97 -1.74 36.49
CA CYS A 242 -18.50 -1.72 36.58
C CYS A 242 -17.87 -2.06 35.22
N ARG A 243 -18.34 -3.10 34.53
CA ARG A 243 -17.88 -3.46 33.17
C ARG A 243 -18.07 -2.28 32.22
N THR A 244 -19.24 -1.67 32.20
CA THR A 244 -19.56 -0.54 31.32
C THR A 244 -18.66 0.67 31.60
N LYS A 245 -18.42 0.99 32.88
CA LYS A 245 -17.44 2.02 33.28
C LYS A 245 -16.02 1.69 32.79
N MET A 246 -15.62 0.43 32.87
CA MET A 246 -14.31 -0.02 32.40
C MET A 246 -14.14 0.11 30.90
N VAL A 247 -15.10 -0.38 30.11
CA VAL A 247 -15.11 -0.23 28.66
C VAL A 247 -15.03 1.25 28.26
N ASN A 248 -15.81 2.12 28.91
CA ASN A 248 -15.74 3.56 28.66
C ASN A 248 -14.41 4.20 29.07
N THR A 249 -13.74 3.66 30.08
CA THR A 249 -12.41 4.12 30.49
C THR A 249 -11.35 3.72 29.47
N ILE A 250 -11.40 2.48 28.98
CA ILE A 250 -10.52 1.99 27.91
C ILE A 250 -10.75 2.76 26.60
N ARG A 251 -12.01 3.04 26.25
CA ARG A 251 -12.35 3.85 25.08
C ARG A 251 -11.75 5.25 25.17
N ARG A 252 -11.89 5.91 26.33
CA ARG A 252 -11.37 7.27 26.54
C ARG A 252 -9.85 7.34 26.62
N SER A 253 -9.18 6.29 27.07
CA SER A 253 -7.71 6.26 27.14
C SER A 253 -7.07 6.18 25.75
N GLY A 254 -7.82 5.77 24.73
CA GLY A 254 -7.31 5.60 23.37
C GLY A 254 -6.32 4.43 23.24
N MET A 255 -6.13 3.61 24.27
CA MET A 255 -5.14 2.54 24.26
C MET A 255 -5.39 1.49 23.15
N LEU A 256 -6.64 1.35 22.70
CA LEU A 256 -7.03 0.44 21.63
C LEU A 256 -6.97 1.05 20.22
N VAL A 257 -6.78 2.36 20.08
CA VAL A 257 -6.58 3.05 18.77
C VAL A 257 -5.11 3.36 18.48
N TYR A 258 -4.19 2.95 19.37
CA TYR A 258 -2.75 3.16 19.16
C TYR A 258 -2.23 2.55 17.86
N GLU A 259 -2.85 1.47 17.38
CA GLU A 259 -2.52 0.84 16.10
C GLU A 259 -2.68 1.82 14.93
N ASP A 260 -3.75 2.62 14.95
CA ASP A 260 -4.02 3.66 13.95
C ASP A 260 -2.91 4.73 13.99
N THR A 261 -2.52 5.16 15.19
CA THR A 261 -1.41 6.13 15.36
C THR A 261 -0.08 5.61 14.81
N VAL A 262 0.21 4.31 14.98
CA VAL A 262 1.42 3.69 14.43
C VAL A 262 1.38 3.71 12.89
N ILE A 263 0.23 3.38 12.31
CA ILE A 263 0.01 3.39 10.86
C ILE A 263 0.12 4.81 10.30
N GLU A 264 -0.57 5.78 10.90
CA GLU A 264 -0.53 7.19 10.51
C GLU A 264 0.89 7.75 10.53
N ARG A 265 1.64 7.48 11.60
CA ARG A 265 3.03 7.93 11.72
C ARG A 265 3.92 7.32 10.65
N ALA A 266 3.74 6.03 10.34
CA ALA A 266 4.49 5.38 9.27
C ALA A 266 4.12 5.97 7.90
N LEU A 267 2.82 6.15 7.63
CA LEU A 267 2.33 6.75 6.39
C LEU A 267 2.85 8.18 6.18
N ALA A 268 2.97 8.99 7.23
CA ALA A 268 3.54 10.33 7.15
C ALA A 268 5.00 10.35 6.66
N THR A 269 5.72 9.22 6.77
CA THR A 269 7.08 9.08 6.21
C THR A 269 7.08 8.66 4.74
N LEU A 270 6.00 8.02 4.27
CA LEU A 270 5.88 7.48 2.91
C LEU A 270 5.15 8.42 1.96
N ILE A 271 4.17 9.15 2.48
CA ILE A 271 3.36 10.11 1.75
C ILE A 271 3.70 11.48 2.35
N PRO A 272 4.72 12.18 1.83
CA PRO A 272 4.99 13.52 2.29
C PRO A 272 3.75 14.39 2.10
N PRO A 273 3.43 15.29 3.04
CA PRO A 273 2.30 16.19 2.88
C PRO A 273 2.47 16.92 1.56
N THR A 274 1.43 16.87 0.72
CA THR A 274 1.41 17.67 -0.50
C THR A 274 1.62 19.11 -0.08
N LEU A 275 2.77 19.69 -0.47
CA LEU A 275 2.96 21.13 -0.38
C LEU A 275 1.80 21.70 -1.19
N SER A 276 0.80 22.24 -0.50
CA SER A 276 -0.28 22.97 -1.17
C SER A 276 0.37 23.96 -2.13
N PRO A 277 -0.07 24.04 -3.40
CA PRO A 277 0.42 25.08 -4.28
C PRO A 277 0.17 26.40 -3.55
N ARG A 278 1.25 27.09 -3.18
CA ARG A 278 1.16 28.44 -2.65
C ARG A 278 0.47 29.24 -3.76
N CYS A 279 -0.81 29.55 -3.54
CA CYS A 279 -1.53 30.56 -4.30
C CYS A 279 -0.87 31.93 -4.07
#